data_AF-A0A6L7U600-F1
#
_entry.id   AF-A0A6L7U600-F1
#
_cell.length_a   1.000
_cell.length_b   1.000
_cell.length_c   1.000
_cell.angle_alpha   90.00
_cell.angle_beta   90.00
_cell.angle_gamma   90.00
#
_symmetry.space_group_name_H-M   'P 1'
#
loop_
_entity.id
_entity.type
_entity.pdbx_description
1 polymer ?
#
loop_
_entity_poly.entity_id
_entity_poly.type
_entity_poly.pdbx_seq_one_letter_code
_entity_poly.pdbx_strand_id
1 'polypeptide(L)'
;MNAELKTELSVPARDSSLATILEPGSATPLAPAAASYGDTASSAWWAHIQALDHYDPNYPYDPRHIYGPDWTDDDAYGKDGVTFMAAPYHRTSINGCFDEAQRLLGFNRVFSDRCLKLPDLGVPRTNRYARSGQVMPDVFIQKQPRPDDNRHEVAYDPDNPILFVLEVLSESTFHHDLGPKVEIYRAMGVREYFLYDPEHLHRREGKPRLWGLRLSTDGEYKDIELFRMADGLPVYRSEVLGTFRMLDEGGDIHTFQTWDATRGVWLDPTRARDLDADEAKQEAVQEAVQDTTLTTSQTNFLSQLKLRATQGELASHVPDTLASAWQRAQWVPDAADVLNVLVGSSDWSTLMPPEDT
;
A
#
# COMPACT_ATOMS: atom_id res chain seq x y z
N MET A 1 -6.67 3.13 64.17
CA MET A 1 -5.57 2.32 63.64
C MET A 1 -6.02 1.77 62.29
N ASN A 2 -5.59 2.41 61.20
CA ASN A 2 -5.51 1.82 59.89
C ASN A 2 -4.60 2.71 59.04
N ALA A 3 -3.61 2.07 58.42
CA ALA A 3 -2.51 2.69 57.71
C ALA A 3 -2.99 3.23 56.36
N GLU A 4 -2.70 4.50 56.08
CA GLU A 4 -2.73 5.05 54.72
C GLU A 4 -1.40 4.73 54.04
N LEU A 5 -1.46 3.74 53.15
CA LEU A 5 -0.40 3.43 52.19
C LEU A 5 -0.38 4.53 51.11
N LYS A 6 0.66 5.38 51.17
CA LYS A 6 1.15 6.11 50.00
C LYS A 6 1.71 5.09 49.01
N THR A 7 1.10 4.97 47.84
CA THR A 7 1.71 4.30 46.69
C THR A 7 2.03 5.38 45.65
N GLU A 8 3.25 5.87 45.69
CA GLU A 8 3.87 6.57 44.57
C GLU A 8 4.15 5.54 43.47
N LEU A 9 3.35 5.55 42.41
CA LEU A 9 3.67 4.86 41.16
C LEU A 9 4.66 5.72 40.39
N SER A 10 5.94 5.42 40.60
CA SER A 10 7.04 5.86 39.74
C SER A 10 6.87 5.21 38.37
N VAL A 11 6.56 6.02 37.36
CA VAL A 11 6.57 5.61 35.96
C VAL A 11 8.02 5.68 35.48
N PRO A 12 8.65 4.57 35.05
CA PRO A 12 9.97 4.66 34.45
C PRO A 12 9.86 5.39 33.11
N ALA A 13 10.68 6.42 32.95
CA ALA A 13 10.96 7.04 31.67
C ALA A 13 11.41 5.94 30.69
N ARG A 14 10.62 5.72 29.65
CA ARG A 14 11.08 4.95 28.49
C ARG A 14 12.07 5.83 27.73
N ASP A 15 13.34 5.45 27.80
CA ASP A 15 14.37 5.85 26.85
C ASP A 15 13.82 5.69 25.43
N SER A 16 13.57 6.82 24.76
CA SER A 16 13.35 6.90 23.34
C SER A 16 14.71 6.99 22.65
N SER A 17 15.48 5.90 22.71
CA SER A 17 16.55 5.64 21.77
C SER A 17 16.01 4.68 20.71
N LEU A 18 15.47 5.24 19.63
CA LEU A 18 15.35 4.51 18.37
C LEU A 18 16.77 4.33 17.82
N ALA A 19 17.49 3.39 18.42
CA ALA A 19 18.62 2.75 17.78
C ALA A 19 18.04 1.92 16.64
N THR A 20 18.27 2.39 15.41
CA THR A 20 18.07 1.61 14.20
C THR A 20 18.82 0.29 14.35
N ILE A 21 18.10 -0.81 14.53
CA ILE A 21 18.66 -2.16 14.46
C ILE A 21 18.88 -2.45 12.97
N LEU A 22 20.05 -2.06 12.46
CA LEU A 22 20.67 -2.68 11.30
C LEU A 22 21.42 -3.92 11.81
N GLU A 23 21.00 -5.11 11.38
CA GLU A 23 21.73 -6.35 11.67
C GLU A 23 23.12 -6.35 10.98
N PRO A 24 24.11 -7.05 11.56
CA PRO A 24 25.53 -6.76 11.41
C PRO A 24 26.18 -7.52 10.25
N GLY A 25 26.97 -6.82 9.42
CA GLY A 25 27.66 -7.49 8.31
C GLY A 25 28.68 -6.68 7.50
N SER A 26 28.94 -5.41 7.79
CA SER A 26 30.11 -4.72 7.23
C SER A 26 30.76 -3.86 8.31
N ALA A 27 32.08 -3.97 8.43
CA ALA A 27 32.90 -3.19 9.35
C ALA A 27 33.06 -1.74 8.84
N THR A 28 31.99 -1.12 8.38
CA THR A 28 32.05 0.25 7.87
C THR A 28 32.00 1.21 9.06
N PRO A 29 32.99 2.10 9.21
CA PRO A 29 32.92 3.17 10.19
C PRO A 29 31.65 4.02 10.00
N LEU A 30 31.07 4.50 11.10
CA LEU A 30 29.97 5.47 11.08
C LEU A 30 30.39 6.69 10.25
N ALA A 31 29.53 7.10 9.30
CA ALA A 31 29.78 8.30 8.50
C ALA A 31 29.96 9.52 9.43
N PRO A 32 31.01 10.33 9.23
CA PRO A 32 31.19 11.56 10.01
C PRO A 32 30.03 12.52 9.74
N ALA A 33 29.64 13.29 10.76
CA ALA A 33 28.56 14.27 10.63
C ALA A 33 28.85 15.28 9.50
N ALA A 34 27.79 15.66 8.78
CA ALA A 34 27.86 16.69 7.75
C ALA A 34 28.38 18.02 8.33
N ALA A 35 29.16 18.75 7.52
CA ALA A 35 29.71 20.04 7.90
C ALA A 35 28.61 21.12 7.95
N SER A 36 28.76 22.10 8.85
CA SER A 36 27.88 23.27 8.91
C SER A 36 28.18 24.26 7.78
N TYR A 37 27.22 25.15 7.48
CA TYR A 37 27.32 26.10 6.38
C TYR A 37 28.55 27.03 6.52
N GLY A 38 29.51 26.93 5.60
CA GLY A 38 30.74 27.73 5.57
C GLY A 38 31.99 27.01 6.07
N ASP A 39 31.87 25.78 6.59
CA ASP A 39 33.00 24.97 7.02
C ASP A 39 33.61 24.17 5.86
N THR A 40 34.94 24.05 5.85
CA THR A 40 35.67 23.16 4.94
C THR A 40 35.59 21.72 5.44
N ALA A 41 35.49 20.74 4.53
CA ALA A 41 35.54 19.32 4.89
C ALA A 41 36.76 18.99 5.76
N SER A 42 36.52 18.30 6.88
CA SER A 42 37.60 17.83 7.74
C SER A 42 38.41 16.73 7.03
N SER A 43 39.67 16.54 7.44
CA SER A 43 40.49 15.44 6.92
C SER A 43 39.86 14.06 7.20
N ALA A 44 39.09 13.93 8.28
CA ALA A 44 38.36 12.71 8.61
C ALA A 44 37.19 12.46 7.66
N TRP A 45 36.49 13.51 7.25
CA TRP A 45 35.43 13.42 6.24
C TRP A 45 35.99 13.01 4.87
N TRP A 46 37.10 13.62 4.43
CA TRP A 46 37.74 13.20 3.17
C TRP A 46 38.26 11.76 3.22
N ALA A 47 38.81 11.32 4.34
CA ALA A 47 39.24 9.94 4.52
C ALA A 47 38.05 8.97 4.44
N HIS A 48 36.89 9.34 4.98
CA HIS A 48 35.64 8.57 4.85
C HIS A 48 35.20 8.48 3.38
N ILE A 49 35.09 9.61 2.68
CA ILE A 49 34.69 9.67 1.26
C ILE A 49 35.61 8.81 0.38
N GLN A 50 36.92 8.90 0.58
CA GLN A 50 37.92 8.13 -0.17
C GLN A 50 37.88 6.62 0.13
N ALA A 51 37.26 6.22 1.25
CA ALA A 51 37.11 4.82 1.64
C ALA A 51 35.81 4.18 1.10
N LEU A 52 34.91 4.95 0.49
CA LEU A 52 33.69 4.42 -0.10
C LEU A 52 34.00 3.67 -1.41
N ASP A 53 33.39 2.50 -1.60
CA ASP A 53 33.61 1.66 -2.80
C ASP A 53 33.23 2.36 -4.10
N HIS A 54 32.36 3.36 -4.01
CA HIS A 54 31.88 4.17 -5.13
C HIS A 54 32.64 5.48 -5.31
N TYR A 55 33.72 5.75 -4.56
CA TYR A 55 34.46 7.00 -4.63
C TYR A 55 34.85 7.40 -6.07
N ASP A 56 34.56 8.64 -6.45
CA ASP A 56 34.90 9.24 -7.74
C ASP A 56 35.78 10.47 -7.56
N PRO A 57 37.08 10.41 -7.88
CA PRO A 57 37.98 11.54 -7.72
C PRO A 57 37.62 12.74 -8.61
N ASN A 58 36.74 12.58 -9.60
CA ASN A 58 36.29 13.66 -10.47
C ASN A 58 34.96 14.27 -10.01
N TYR A 59 34.27 13.64 -9.05
CA TYR A 59 33.03 14.14 -8.52
C TYR A 59 33.31 15.22 -7.45
N PRO A 60 32.69 16.41 -7.54
CA PRO A 60 32.92 17.49 -6.59
C PRO A 60 32.12 17.27 -5.30
N TYR A 61 32.55 16.34 -4.45
CA TYR A 61 31.86 16.03 -3.18
C TYR A 61 31.62 17.26 -2.33
N ASP A 62 30.39 17.37 -1.80
CA ASP A 62 30.00 18.46 -0.93
C ASP A 62 30.03 18.00 0.54
N PRO A 63 30.82 18.65 1.41
CA PRO A 63 30.88 18.34 2.84
C PRO A 63 29.55 18.48 3.59
N ARG A 64 28.57 19.15 2.99
CA ARG A 64 27.20 19.28 3.52
C ARG A 64 26.37 18.02 3.32
N HIS A 65 26.81 17.13 2.44
CA HIS A 65 26.15 15.87 2.17
C HIS A 65 26.79 14.71 2.94
N ILE A 66 25.96 13.73 3.25
CA ILE A 66 26.35 12.45 3.82
C ILE A 66 26.45 11.44 2.67
N TYR A 67 27.54 10.68 2.67
CA TYR A 67 27.78 9.60 1.71
C TYR A 67 28.02 8.33 2.51
N GLY A 68 27.04 7.43 2.54
CA GLY A 68 27.15 6.09 3.09
C GLY A 68 27.74 5.10 2.08
N PRO A 69 27.87 3.81 2.44
CA PRO A 69 28.45 2.78 1.57
C PRO A 69 27.66 2.49 0.29
N ASP A 70 26.35 2.65 0.36
CA ASP A 70 25.36 2.35 -0.69
C ASP A 70 24.26 3.41 -0.71
N TRP A 71 24.50 4.57 -0.08
CA TRP A 71 23.54 5.67 -0.05
C TRP A 71 24.20 7.04 0.08
N THR A 72 23.47 8.11 -0.21
CA THR A 72 23.90 9.49 0.02
C THR A 72 22.68 10.42 0.10
N ASP A 73 22.79 11.57 0.76
CA ASP A 73 21.80 12.66 0.60
C ASP A 73 22.24 13.71 -0.45
N ASP A 74 23.29 13.40 -1.23
CA ASP A 74 23.73 14.17 -2.40
C ASP A 74 23.01 13.67 -3.65
N ASP A 75 22.00 14.41 -4.10
CA ASP A 75 21.18 14.08 -5.27
C ASP A 75 21.94 14.21 -6.60
N ALA A 76 23.06 14.93 -6.62
CA ALA A 76 23.93 15.00 -7.79
C ALA A 76 24.87 13.79 -7.89
N TYR A 77 24.98 13.00 -6.84
CA TYR A 77 25.87 11.84 -6.76
C TYR A 77 25.23 10.57 -7.34
N GLY A 78 25.13 10.55 -8.67
CA GLY A 78 24.49 9.47 -9.43
C GLY A 78 25.42 8.28 -9.73
N LYS A 79 26.10 7.72 -8.73
CA LYS A 79 26.88 6.49 -8.91
C LYS A 79 25.99 5.25 -8.86
N ASP A 80 26.23 4.31 -9.77
CA ASP A 80 25.52 3.02 -9.79
C ASP A 80 25.68 2.32 -8.43
N GLY A 81 24.56 1.92 -7.82
CA GLY A 81 24.53 1.26 -6.53
C GLY A 81 24.51 2.18 -5.30
N VAL A 82 24.38 3.50 -5.47
CA VAL A 82 24.27 4.47 -4.37
C VAL A 82 22.87 5.08 -4.34
N THR A 83 22.15 4.87 -3.24
CA THR A 83 20.74 5.24 -3.04
C THR A 83 20.59 6.62 -2.40
N PHE A 84 19.67 7.45 -2.88
CA PHE A 84 19.42 8.74 -2.23
C PHE A 84 18.66 8.56 -0.90
N MET A 85 19.16 9.10 0.22
CA MET A 85 18.46 9.09 1.50
C MET A 85 17.44 10.22 1.57
N ALA A 86 16.25 9.93 1.05
CA ALA A 86 15.11 10.80 1.23
C ALA A 86 14.69 10.86 2.72
N ALA A 87 14.26 12.03 3.17
CA ALA A 87 13.76 12.22 4.53
C ALA A 87 12.54 11.31 4.82
N PRO A 88 12.24 10.98 6.10
CA PRO A 88 11.18 10.04 6.43
C PRO A 88 9.81 10.34 5.80
N TYR A 89 9.38 11.61 5.79
CA TYR A 89 8.14 12.04 5.12
C TYR A 89 8.15 11.79 3.61
N HIS A 90 9.31 11.92 2.97
CA HIS A 90 9.45 11.69 1.54
C HIS A 90 9.28 10.19 1.27
N ARG A 91 9.95 9.34 2.07
CA ARG A 91 9.82 7.88 1.95
C ARG A 91 8.41 7.38 2.25
N THR A 92 7.73 7.91 3.27
CA THR A 92 6.34 7.50 3.59
C THR A 92 5.38 7.89 2.47
N SER A 93 5.58 9.06 1.85
CA SER A 93 4.79 9.51 0.70
C SER A 93 4.97 8.62 -0.54
N ILE A 94 6.22 8.27 -0.87
CA ILE A 94 6.52 7.36 -1.98
C ILE A 94 5.93 5.99 -1.72
N ASN A 95 6.28 5.37 -0.58
CA ASN A 95 5.87 4.01 -0.25
C ASN A 95 4.34 3.91 -0.16
N GLY A 96 3.68 4.90 0.47
CA GLY A 96 2.22 4.93 0.55
C GLY A 96 1.56 4.94 -0.83
N CYS A 97 2.05 5.77 -1.76
CA CYS A 97 1.54 5.80 -3.13
C CYS A 97 1.85 4.49 -3.88
N PHE A 98 3.08 3.99 -3.76
CA PHE A 98 3.54 2.79 -4.44
C PHE A 98 2.74 1.56 -4.01
N ASP A 99 2.65 1.31 -2.70
CA ASP A 99 1.96 0.15 -2.12
C ASP A 99 0.46 0.19 -2.47
N GLU A 100 -0.17 1.36 -2.39
CA GLU A 100 -1.59 1.51 -2.68
C GLU A 100 -1.89 1.36 -4.18
N ALA A 101 -1.03 1.91 -5.04
CA ALA A 101 -1.15 1.70 -6.48
C ALA A 101 -0.93 0.22 -6.84
N GLN A 102 0.01 -0.48 -6.20
CA GLN A 102 0.21 -1.91 -6.39
C GLN A 102 -0.99 -2.73 -5.93
N ARG A 103 -1.62 -2.37 -4.81
CA ARG A 103 -2.86 -3.01 -4.36
C ARG A 103 -3.98 -2.88 -5.41
N LEU A 104 -4.09 -1.72 -6.05
CA LEU A 104 -5.12 -1.45 -7.06
C LEU A 104 -4.85 -2.08 -8.43
N LEU A 105 -3.59 -2.06 -8.88
CA LEU A 105 -3.23 -2.35 -10.28
C LEU A 105 -2.37 -3.60 -10.44
N GLY A 106 -1.86 -4.15 -9.34
CA GLY A 106 -0.92 -5.26 -9.29
C GLY A 106 0.55 -4.84 -9.42
N PHE A 107 1.44 -5.67 -8.90
CA PHE A 107 2.89 -5.44 -8.78
C PHE A 107 3.60 -5.19 -10.11
N ASN A 108 3.09 -5.74 -11.22
CA ASN A 108 3.78 -5.69 -12.51
C ASN A 108 3.52 -4.39 -13.30
N ARG A 109 2.76 -3.43 -12.76
CA ARG A 109 2.44 -2.17 -13.45
C ARG A 109 3.01 -0.93 -12.78
N VAL A 110 3.37 -1.05 -11.51
CA VAL A 110 3.72 0.07 -10.64
C VAL A 110 5.17 -0.09 -10.22
N PHE A 111 5.95 0.96 -10.40
CA PHE A 111 7.40 0.93 -10.23
C PHE A 111 7.84 2.14 -9.41
N SER A 112 8.80 1.92 -8.51
CA SER A 112 9.60 2.94 -7.84
C SER A 112 11.07 2.62 -8.09
N ASP A 113 11.95 3.59 -7.85
CA ASP A 113 13.41 3.38 -7.88
C ASP A 113 13.92 2.75 -9.18
N ARG A 114 13.30 3.10 -10.32
CA ARG A 114 13.75 2.67 -11.66
C ARG A 114 14.19 3.85 -12.50
N CYS A 115 15.32 3.67 -13.16
CA CYS A 115 15.86 4.59 -14.13
C CYS A 115 15.21 4.34 -15.51
N LEU A 116 14.45 5.30 -16.02
CA LEU A 116 13.87 5.26 -17.36
C LEU A 116 14.88 5.75 -18.38
N LYS A 117 15.33 4.86 -19.28
CA LYS A 117 16.19 5.23 -20.42
C LYS A 117 15.37 5.90 -21.51
N LEU A 118 15.77 7.10 -21.87
CA LEU A 118 15.05 7.98 -22.79
C LEU A 118 15.66 7.90 -24.19
N PRO A 119 14.84 7.79 -25.25
CA PRO A 119 15.29 8.04 -26.60
C PRO A 119 15.53 9.54 -26.81
N ASP A 120 15.90 9.93 -28.03
CA ASP A 120 15.82 11.34 -28.41
C ASP A 120 14.35 11.77 -28.51
N LEU A 121 13.90 12.53 -27.52
CA LEU A 121 12.54 13.05 -27.42
C LEU A 121 12.36 14.41 -28.11
N GLY A 122 13.40 14.93 -28.79
CA GLY A 122 13.38 16.27 -29.39
C GLY A 122 13.43 17.42 -28.36
N VAL A 123 13.65 17.10 -27.08
CA VAL A 123 13.85 18.10 -26.02
C VAL A 123 15.30 18.63 -26.11
N PRO A 124 15.53 19.96 -26.04
CA PRO A 124 16.87 20.53 -26.11
C PRO A 124 17.81 19.93 -25.06
N ARG A 125 19.07 19.66 -25.44
CA ARG A 125 20.12 19.13 -24.53
C ARG A 125 20.56 20.09 -23.41
N THR A 126 19.99 21.30 -23.35
CA THR A 126 20.05 22.16 -22.16
C THR A 126 19.25 21.56 -21.00
N ASN A 127 18.22 20.76 -21.29
CA ASN A 127 17.53 19.93 -20.31
C ASN A 127 18.44 18.77 -19.90
N ARG A 128 18.68 18.63 -18.58
CA ARG A 128 19.65 17.66 -18.03
C ARG A 128 19.31 16.21 -18.36
N TYR A 129 18.03 15.87 -18.42
CA TYR A 129 17.57 14.49 -18.65
C TYR A 129 17.61 14.13 -20.14
N ALA A 130 17.32 15.10 -21.02
CA ALA A 130 17.56 14.93 -22.46
C ALA A 130 19.06 14.76 -22.78
N ARG A 131 19.93 15.42 -22.00
CA ARG A 131 21.38 15.26 -22.12
C ARG A 131 21.89 13.93 -21.58
N SER A 132 21.41 13.49 -20.41
CA SER A 132 21.81 12.20 -19.82
C SER A 132 21.17 11.00 -20.52
N GLY A 133 20.04 11.20 -21.21
CA GLY A 133 19.26 10.11 -21.80
C GLY A 133 18.55 9.26 -20.75
N GLN A 134 18.32 9.79 -19.55
CA GLN A 134 17.64 9.06 -18.48
C GLN A 134 16.94 9.98 -17.48
N VAL A 135 15.85 9.49 -16.88
CA VAL A 135 15.12 10.12 -15.77
C VAL A 135 14.69 9.06 -14.76
N MET A 136 14.63 9.39 -13.47
CA MET A 136 14.18 8.48 -12.41
C MET A 136 12.98 9.13 -11.71
N PRO A 137 11.76 8.64 -11.95
CA PRO A 137 10.58 9.03 -11.19
C PRO A 137 10.52 8.32 -9.84
N ASP A 138 9.97 8.98 -8.82
CA ASP A 138 9.74 8.35 -7.52
C ASP A 138 8.73 7.21 -7.60
N VAL A 139 7.60 7.44 -8.26
CA VAL A 139 6.62 6.40 -8.60
C VAL A 139 6.12 6.61 -10.03
N PHE A 140 6.03 5.53 -10.82
CA PHE A 140 5.33 5.57 -12.09
C PHE A 140 4.52 4.30 -12.37
N ILE A 141 3.52 4.45 -13.25
CA ILE A 141 2.59 3.38 -13.62
C ILE A 141 2.58 3.24 -15.14
N GLN A 142 2.77 2.02 -15.62
CA GLN A 142 2.65 1.68 -17.05
C GLN A 142 1.28 1.09 -17.41
N LYS A 143 0.90 1.30 -18.66
CA LYS A 143 -0.39 0.82 -19.20
C LYS A 143 -0.51 -0.70 -19.19
N GLN A 144 0.56 -1.41 -19.54
CA GLN A 144 0.62 -2.86 -19.59
C GLN A 144 1.60 -3.39 -18.53
N PRO A 145 1.31 -4.55 -17.93
CA PRO A 145 2.19 -5.15 -16.95
C PRO A 145 3.52 -5.61 -17.58
N ARG A 146 4.61 -5.49 -16.84
CA ARG A 146 5.91 -6.08 -17.14
C ARG A 146 6.23 -7.18 -16.13
N PRO A 147 5.75 -8.42 -16.36
CA PRO A 147 6.12 -9.54 -15.50
C PRO A 147 7.64 -9.75 -15.56
N ASP A 148 8.23 -10.09 -14.42
CA ASP A 148 9.63 -10.51 -14.29
C ASP A 148 10.70 -9.46 -14.66
N ASP A 149 10.33 -8.19 -14.82
CA ASP A 149 11.30 -7.11 -15.07
C ASP A 149 11.85 -6.53 -13.75
N ASN A 150 12.90 -7.17 -13.23
CA ASN A 150 13.59 -6.72 -12.03
C ASN A 150 14.73 -5.72 -12.33
N ARG A 151 14.89 -5.27 -13.58
CA ARG A 151 15.99 -4.38 -13.96
C ARG A 151 15.78 -2.99 -13.37
N HIS A 152 16.84 -2.44 -12.78
CA HIS A 152 16.84 -1.05 -12.33
C HIS A 152 16.67 -0.08 -13.50
N GLU A 153 17.23 -0.40 -14.66
CA GLU A 153 17.04 0.37 -15.89
C GLU A 153 15.90 -0.19 -16.74
N VAL A 154 14.91 0.65 -17.02
CA VAL A 154 13.74 0.34 -17.85
C VAL A 154 13.81 1.20 -19.10
N ALA A 155 13.89 0.55 -20.27
CA ALA A 155 13.82 1.28 -21.53
C ALA A 155 12.43 1.89 -21.74
N TYR A 156 12.37 3.17 -22.11
CA TYR A 156 11.14 3.79 -22.57
C TYR A 156 10.55 3.00 -23.74
N ASP A 157 9.25 2.76 -23.66
CA ASP A 157 8.50 1.96 -24.61
C ASP A 157 7.24 2.73 -25.01
N PRO A 158 7.14 3.23 -26.25
CA PRO A 158 5.98 3.99 -26.70
C PRO A 158 4.71 3.12 -26.81
N ASP A 159 4.85 1.79 -26.96
CA ASP A 159 3.71 0.86 -27.02
C ASP A 159 3.21 0.48 -25.63
N ASN A 160 4.04 0.68 -24.59
CA ASN A 160 3.68 0.57 -23.19
C ASN A 160 3.88 1.91 -22.43
N PRO A 161 3.02 2.91 -22.72
CA PRO A 161 3.20 4.25 -22.20
C PRO A 161 3.05 4.31 -20.68
N ILE A 162 3.74 5.29 -20.10
CA ILE A 162 3.58 5.65 -18.70
C ILE A 162 2.31 6.49 -18.56
N LEU A 163 1.39 6.04 -17.72
CA LEU A 163 0.09 6.70 -17.52
C LEU A 163 0.11 7.67 -16.34
N PHE A 164 0.94 7.41 -15.34
CA PHE A 164 1.00 8.17 -14.11
C PHE A 164 2.44 8.27 -13.65
N VAL A 165 2.82 9.45 -13.19
CA VAL A 165 4.04 9.70 -12.43
C VAL A 165 3.68 10.51 -11.18
N LEU A 166 4.22 10.13 -10.03
CA LEU A 166 4.26 10.96 -8.83
C LEU A 166 5.73 11.31 -8.54
N GLU A 167 5.97 12.58 -8.22
CA GLU A 167 7.25 13.04 -7.65
C GLU A 167 6.96 13.72 -6.31
N VAL A 168 7.76 13.39 -5.32
CA VAL A 168 7.75 13.98 -3.99
C VAL A 168 8.87 15.00 -3.95
N LEU A 169 8.52 16.26 -3.75
CA LEU A 169 9.50 17.34 -3.75
C LEU A 169 10.47 17.18 -2.57
N SER A 170 11.72 17.52 -2.83
CA SER A 170 12.79 17.61 -1.83
C SER A 170 13.53 18.93 -2.00
N GLU A 171 14.17 19.42 -0.93
CA GLU A 171 14.85 20.72 -0.92
C GLU A 171 15.88 20.86 -2.04
N SER A 172 16.58 19.77 -2.37
CA SER A 172 17.60 19.75 -3.43
C SER A 172 16.99 19.68 -4.84
N THR A 173 15.97 18.84 -5.06
CA THR A 173 15.51 18.51 -6.42
C THR A 173 14.26 19.25 -6.88
N PHE A 174 13.52 19.94 -6.01
CA PHE A 174 12.16 20.39 -6.35
C PHE A 174 12.08 21.24 -7.63
N HIS A 175 13.10 22.05 -7.90
CA HIS A 175 13.18 22.88 -9.10
C HIS A 175 13.30 22.07 -10.39
N HIS A 176 13.84 20.85 -10.32
CA HIS A 176 13.85 19.90 -11.44
C HIS A 176 12.47 19.31 -11.70
N ASP A 177 11.77 18.92 -10.64
CA ASP A 177 10.42 18.35 -10.70
C ASP A 177 9.40 19.39 -11.23
N LEU A 178 9.57 20.66 -10.85
CA LEU A 178 8.72 21.76 -11.32
C LEU A 178 9.04 22.29 -12.74
N GLY A 179 10.15 21.85 -13.35
CA GLY A 179 10.63 22.42 -14.61
C GLY A 179 11.15 21.34 -15.57
N PRO A 180 12.47 21.05 -15.58
CA PRO A 180 13.06 20.09 -16.51
C PRO A 180 12.35 18.73 -16.62
N LYS A 181 11.83 18.15 -15.52
CA LYS A 181 11.07 16.90 -15.58
C LYS A 181 9.69 17.07 -16.22
N VAL A 182 9.02 18.20 -16.02
CA VAL A 182 7.75 18.53 -16.69
C VAL A 182 7.91 18.43 -18.21
N GLU A 183 8.96 19.03 -18.76
CA GLU A 183 9.23 19.00 -20.20
C GLU A 183 9.45 17.57 -20.73
N ILE A 184 10.19 16.76 -19.96
CA ILE A 184 10.53 15.38 -20.31
C ILE A 184 9.31 14.49 -20.25
N TYR A 185 8.55 14.53 -19.15
CA TYR A 185 7.33 13.74 -19.01
C TYR A 185 6.27 14.13 -20.04
N ARG A 186 6.17 15.42 -20.39
CA ARG A 186 5.32 15.88 -21.48
C ARG A 186 5.75 15.27 -22.82
N ALA A 187 7.05 15.32 -23.14
CA ALA A 187 7.60 14.76 -24.38
C ALA A 187 7.49 13.23 -24.45
N MET A 188 7.55 12.54 -23.31
CA MET A 188 7.28 11.10 -23.18
C MET A 188 5.80 10.74 -23.31
N GLY A 189 4.89 11.71 -23.30
CA GLY A 189 3.46 11.46 -23.35
C GLY A 189 2.87 10.93 -22.03
N VAL A 190 3.51 11.21 -20.89
CA VAL A 190 2.99 10.81 -19.57
C VAL A 190 1.61 11.44 -19.37
N ARG A 191 0.60 10.60 -19.13
CA ARG A 191 -0.81 11.06 -19.12
C ARG A 191 -1.12 11.92 -17.91
N GLU A 192 -0.69 11.51 -16.72
CA GLU A 192 -0.88 12.25 -15.47
C GLU A 192 0.43 12.40 -14.73
N TYR A 193 0.74 13.63 -14.32
CA TYR A 193 1.92 13.96 -13.57
C TYR A 193 1.54 14.66 -12.26
N PHE A 194 1.74 13.98 -11.14
CA PHE A 194 1.45 14.49 -9.81
C PHE A 194 2.73 14.90 -9.09
N LEU A 195 2.61 15.96 -8.31
CA LEU A 195 3.67 16.56 -7.51
C LEU A 195 3.16 16.67 -6.08
N TYR A 196 3.95 16.19 -5.13
CA TYR A 196 3.64 16.29 -3.71
C TYR A 196 4.72 17.09 -2.99
N ASP A 197 4.33 18.13 -2.27
CA ASP A 197 5.23 19.03 -1.55
C ASP A 197 5.07 18.87 -0.03
N PRO A 198 5.70 17.84 0.58
CA PRO A 198 5.55 17.57 2.01
C PRO A 198 6.03 18.73 2.88
N GLU A 199 7.04 19.47 2.44
CA GLU A 199 7.77 20.49 3.20
C GLU A 199 7.38 21.93 2.89
N HIS A 200 6.40 22.15 2.00
CA HIS A 200 6.02 23.49 1.54
C HIS A 200 7.16 24.25 0.83
N LEU A 201 8.01 23.54 0.09
CA LEU A 201 9.12 24.11 -0.71
C LEU A 201 8.61 25.03 -1.82
N HIS A 202 7.43 24.73 -2.37
CA HIS A 202 6.82 25.45 -3.47
C HIS A 202 5.40 25.96 -3.14
N ARG A 203 4.55 25.11 -2.57
CA ARG A 203 3.16 25.43 -2.24
C ARG A 203 3.12 26.09 -0.87
N ARG A 204 2.74 27.37 -0.86
CA ARG A 204 2.52 28.14 0.38
C ARG A 204 1.49 27.46 1.30
N GLU A 205 1.60 27.76 2.59
CA GLU A 205 0.64 27.35 3.61
C GLU A 205 -0.81 27.69 3.19
N GLY A 206 -1.73 26.77 3.47
CA GLY A 206 -3.14 26.87 3.06
C GLY A 206 -3.44 26.50 1.61
N LYS A 207 -2.42 26.20 0.79
CA LYS A 207 -2.61 25.52 -0.51
C LYS A 207 -2.44 24.01 -0.35
N PRO A 208 -3.13 23.19 -1.15
CA PRO A 208 -2.90 21.75 -1.18
C PRO A 208 -1.43 21.44 -1.50
N ARG A 209 -0.84 20.51 -0.74
CA ARG A 209 0.54 20.02 -0.95
C ARG A 209 0.65 19.06 -2.13
N LEU A 210 -0.41 18.32 -2.45
CA LEU A 210 -0.52 17.52 -3.67
C LEU A 210 -1.20 18.34 -4.76
N TRP A 211 -0.73 18.24 -6.00
CA TRP A 211 -1.45 18.67 -7.20
C TRP A 211 -1.06 17.83 -8.41
N GLY A 212 -1.87 17.89 -9.46
CA GLY A 212 -1.65 17.10 -10.67
C GLY A 212 -1.75 17.93 -11.94
N LEU A 213 -1.07 17.44 -12.97
CA LEU A 213 -1.10 17.90 -14.34
C LEU A 213 -1.57 16.75 -15.23
N ARG A 214 -2.53 17.00 -16.13
CA ARG A 214 -2.97 16.02 -17.12
C ARG A 214 -2.58 16.46 -18.51
N LEU A 215 -1.96 15.56 -19.26
CA LEU A 215 -1.59 15.81 -20.64
C LEU A 215 -2.85 15.83 -21.50
N SER A 216 -3.11 16.98 -22.07
CA SER A 216 -4.26 17.24 -22.92
C SER A 216 -3.98 16.78 -24.36
N THR A 217 -5.03 16.65 -25.17
CA THR A 217 -4.93 16.18 -26.56
C THR A 217 -4.15 17.12 -27.47
N ASP A 218 -3.94 18.36 -27.04
CA ASP A 218 -3.08 19.36 -27.71
C ASP A 218 -1.58 19.19 -27.37
N GLY A 219 -1.21 18.23 -26.51
CA GLY A 219 0.17 18.01 -26.10
C GLY A 219 0.66 18.92 -24.97
N GLU A 220 -0.25 19.63 -24.29
CA GLU A 220 0.06 20.51 -23.17
C GLU A 220 -0.46 19.96 -21.84
N TYR A 221 0.28 20.21 -20.77
CA TYR A 221 -0.16 19.88 -19.42
C TYR A 221 -1.15 20.93 -18.91
N LYS A 222 -2.25 20.46 -18.31
CA LYS A 222 -3.26 21.30 -17.66
C LYS A 222 -3.45 20.84 -16.23
N ASP A 223 -3.71 21.77 -15.32
CA ASP A 223 -4.00 21.46 -13.92
C ASP A 223 -5.19 20.49 -13.83
N ILE A 224 -5.04 19.44 -13.02
CA ILE A 224 -6.12 18.56 -12.62
C ILE A 224 -6.92 19.27 -11.55
N GLU A 225 -8.23 19.41 -11.78
CA GLU A 225 -9.12 20.08 -10.86
C GLU A 225 -9.16 19.36 -9.51
N LEU A 226 -8.92 20.14 -8.45
CA LEU A 226 -9.11 19.74 -7.08
C LEU A 226 -10.58 19.86 -6.71
N PHE A 227 -11.12 18.88 -6.00
CA PHE A 227 -12.39 19.02 -5.29
C PHE A 227 -12.23 18.63 -3.81
N ARG A 228 -13.29 18.83 -3.03
CA ARG A 228 -13.33 18.46 -1.60
C ARG A 228 -14.49 17.50 -1.36
N MET A 229 -14.25 16.50 -0.53
CA MET A 229 -15.33 15.62 -0.03
C MET A 229 -15.91 16.16 1.27
N ALA A 230 -16.80 15.39 1.92
CA ALA A 230 -17.56 15.83 3.10
C ALA A 230 -16.69 16.23 4.29
N ASP A 231 -15.49 15.66 4.43
CA ASP A 231 -14.50 16.03 5.44
C ASP A 231 -13.72 17.31 5.11
N GLY A 232 -14.00 17.92 3.96
CA GLY A 232 -13.35 19.14 3.50
C GLY A 232 -11.91 18.94 3.03
N LEU A 233 -11.38 17.70 3.01
CA LEU A 233 -10.00 17.44 2.61
C LEU A 233 -9.83 17.49 1.08
N PRO A 234 -8.65 17.91 0.59
CA PRO A 234 -8.39 17.99 -0.85
C PRO A 234 -8.34 16.59 -1.49
N VAL A 235 -9.03 16.42 -2.61
CA VAL A 235 -9.14 15.17 -3.35
C VAL A 235 -8.96 15.40 -4.86
N TYR A 236 -8.34 14.43 -5.53
CA TYR A 236 -8.12 14.40 -6.97
C TYR A 236 -8.78 13.21 -7.63
N ARG A 237 -9.16 13.36 -8.90
CA ARG A 237 -9.63 12.27 -9.75
C ARG A 237 -8.62 11.95 -10.84
N SER A 238 -7.89 10.86 -10.65
CA SER A 238 -7.00 10.24 -11.63
C SER A 238 -7.79 9.34 -12.58
N GLU A 239 -7.40 9.32 -13.85
CA GLU A 239 -7.86 8.33 -14.84
C GLU A 239 -7.22 6.95 -14.62
N VAL A 240 -6.17 6.86 -13.80
CA VAL A 240 -5.36 5.66 -13.53
C VAL A 240 -5.71 5.04 -12.17
N LEU A 241 -5.75 5.87 -11.12
CA LEU A 241 -5.96 5.46 -9.72
C LEU A 241 -7.36 5.76 -9.19
N GLY A 242 -8.24 6.32 -10.03
CA GLY A 242 -9.58 6.73 -9.59
C GLY A 242 -9.54 7.95 -8.67
N THR A 243 -10.34 7.95 -7.61
CA THR A 243 -10.40 9.07 -6.67
C THR A 243 -9.40 8.86 -5.54
N PHE A 244 -8.51 9.81 -5.29
CA PHE A 244 -7.42 9.66 -4.32
C PHE A 244 -7.02 10.98 -3.66
N ARG A 245 -6.25 10.88 -2.57
CA ARG A 245 -5.70 12.02 -1.82
C ARG A 245 -4.37 11.66 -1.15
N MET A 246 -3.65 12.69 -0.71
CA MET A 246 -2.52 12.57 0.19
C MET A 246 -2.87 13.28 1.50
N LEU A 247 -2.83 12.57 2.62
CA LEU A 247 -3.06 13.11 3.94
C LEU A 247 -1.74 13.53 4.59
N ASP A 248 -1.74 14.71 5.19
CA ASP A 248 -0.71 15.12 6.15
C ASP A 248 -1.20 14.75 7.55
N GLU A 249 -0.64 13.69 8.14
CA GLU A 249 -0.98 13.24 9.49
C GLU A 249 -0.13 13.94 10.57
N GLY A 250 0.74 14.87 10.15
CA GLY A 250 1.68 15.57 10.99
C GLY A 250 2.97 14.78 11.22
N GLY A 251 4.02 15.51 11.60
CA GLY A 251 5.36 14.94 11.73
C GLY A 251 5.87 14.41 10.39
N ASP A 252 6.32 13.17 10.38
CA ASP A 252 6.93 12.51 9.21
C ASP A 252 5.96 11.57 8.46
N ILE A 253 4.67 11.63 8.77
CA ILE A 253 3.68 10.66 8.28
C ILE A 253 2.77 11.32 7.24
N HIS A 254 2.86 10.80 6.01
CA HIS A 254 1.95 11.12 4.94
C HIS A 254 1.32 9.85 4.38
N THR A 255 -0.01 9.87 4.28
CA THR A 255 -0.77 8.68 3.91
C THR A 255 -1.46 8.92 2.57
N PHE A 256 -1.04 8.16 1.56
CA PHE A 256 -1.72 8.11 0.28
C PHE A 256 -2.96 7.23 0.41
N GLN A 257 -4.12 7.75 0.01
CA GLN A 257 -5.39 7.04 0.10
C GLN A 257 -6.16 7.05 -1.20
N THR A 258 -6.80 5.93 -1.54
CA THR A 258 -7.79 5.86 -2.61
C THR A 258 -9.19 5.60 -2.08
N TRP A 259 -10.19 6.04 -2.83
CA TRP A 259 -11.60 5.90 -2.46
C TRP A 259 -12.16 4.60 -3.00
N ASP A 260 -12.60 3.72 -2.10
CA ASP A 260 -13.42 2.56 -2.45
C ASP A 260 -14.89 2.98 -2.48
N ALA A 261 -15.42 3.14 -3.69
CA ALA A 261 -16.82 3.53 -3.88
C ALA A 261 -17.83 2.43 -3.48
N THR A 262 -17.42 1.17 -3.48
CA THR A 262 -18.27 0.03 -3.10
C THR A 262 -18.46 0.00 -1.60
N ARG A 263 -17.36 0.17 -0.85
CA ARG A 263 -17.38 0.19 0.62
C ARG A 263 -17.69 1.58 1.19
N GLY A 264 -17.56 2.64 0.40
CA GLY A 264 -17.76 4.03 0.83
C GLY A 264 -16.70 4.48 1.84
N VAL A 265 -15.45 4.03 1.66
CA VAL A 265 -14.34 4.31 2.60
C VAL A 265 -13.07 4.70 1.85
N TRP A 266 -12.21 5.45 2.54
CA TRP A 266 -10.83 5.65 2.12
C TRP A 266 -9.98 4.45 2.51
N LEU A 267 -9.16 3.98 1.57
CA LEU A 267 -8.23 2.89 1.73
C LEU A 267 -6.80 3.40 1.59
N ASP A 268 -5.96 2.91 2.48
CA ASP A 268 -4.52 2.79 2.33
C ASP A 268 -4.17 1.30 2.51
N PRO A 269 -2.92 0.87 2.27
CA PRO A 269 -2.54 -0.55 2.35
C PRO A 269 -2.80 -1.18 3.72
N THR A 270 -2.76 -0.41 4.80
CA THR A 270 -3.06 -0.92 6.15
C THR A 270 -4.56 -1.05 6.33
N ARG A 271 -5.31 0.01 6.03
CA ARG A 271 -6.77 0.02 6.17
C ARG A 271 -7.45 -1.03 5.28
N ALA A 272 -6.94 -1.27 4.08
CA ALA A 272 -7.45 -2.30 3.20
C ALA A 272 -7.25 -3.70 3.81
N ARG A 273 -6.05 -4.01 4.31
CA ARG A 273 -5.77 -5.29 4.98
C ARG A 273 -6.65 -5.51 6.21
N ASP A 274 -6.85 -4.47 7.01
CA ASP A 274 -7.70 -4.55 8.21
C ASP A 274 -9.15 -4.88 7.83
N LEU A 275 -9.69 -4.21 6.80
CA LEU A 275 -11.05 -4.47 6.33
C LEU A 275 -11.21 -5.86 5.73
N ASP A 276 -10.27 -6.29 4.89
CA ASP A 276 -10.30 -7.64 4.30
C ASP A 276 -10.20 -8.72 5.40
N ALA A 277 -9.38 -8.49 6.44
CA ALA A 277 -9.27 -9.39 7.57
C ALA A 277 -10.56 -9.44 8.43
N ASP A 278 -11.24 -8.30 8.60
CA ASP A 278 -12.49 -8.24 9.34
C ASP A 278 -13.66 -8.86 8.56
N GLU A 279 -13.72 -8.67 7.24
CA GLU A 279 -14.67 -9.35 6.36
C GLU A 279 -14.47 -10.87 6.39
N ALA A 280 -13.23 -11.35 6.26
CA ALA A 280 -12.92 -12.78 6.33
C ALA A 280 -13.30 -13.40 7.69
N LYS A 281 -13.11 -12.66 8.81
CA LYS A 281 -13.58 -13.10 10.13
C LYS A 281 -15.10 -13.16 10.19
N GLN A 282 -15.81 -12.19 9.63
CA GLN A 282 -17.27 -12.17 9.63
C GLN A 282 -17.84 -13.34 8.82
N GLU A 283 -17.27 -13.63 7.65
CA GLU A 283 -17.64 -14.79 6.84
C GLU A 283 -17.42 -16.11 7.59
N ALA A 284 -16.25 -16.29 8.21
CA ALA A 284 -15.94 -17.48 9.00
C ALA A 284 -16.88 -17.64 10.22
N VAL A 285 -17.25 -16.54 10.88
CA VAL A 285 -18.25 -16.56 11.97
C VAL A 285 -19.62 -16.93 11.43
N GLN A 286 -20.02 -16.40 10.28
CA GLN A 286 -21.32 -16.70 9.68
C GLN A 286 -21.42 -18.17 9.25
N GLU A 287 -20.37 -18.73 8.66
CA GLU A 287 -20.27 -20.15 8.31
C GLU A 287 -20.35 -21.02 9.58
N ALA A 288 -19.59 -20.70 10.63
CA ALA A 288 -19.62 -21.44 11.89
C ALA A 288 -21.00 -21.37 12.59
N VAL A 289 -21.69 -20.22 12.51
CA VAL A 289 -23.06 -20.07 13.03
C VAL A 289 -24.05 -20.90 12.23
N GLN A 290 -23.92 -20.95 10.90
CA GLN A 290 -24.77 -21.80 10.05
C GLN A 290 -24.57 -23.28 10.37
N ASP A 291 -23.32 -23.74 10.47
CA ASP A 291 -22.99 -25.13 10.84
C ASP A 291 -23.51 -25.51 12.23
N THR A 292 -23.37 -24.60 13.20
CA THR A 292 -23.89 -24.82 14.56
C THR A 292 -25.41 -24.89 14.56
N THR A 293 -26.08 -24.04 13.77
CA THR A 293 -27.54 -24.01 13.64
C THR A 293 -28.05 -25.28 12.96
N LEU A 294 -27.37 -25.74 11.91
CA LEU A 294 -27.66 -26.99 11.20
C LEU A 294 -27.55 -28.18 12.16
N THR A 295 -26.43 -28.29 12.88
CA THR A 295 -26.16 -29.38 13.84
C THR A 295 -27.18 -29.39 14.99
N THR A 296 -27.52 -28.22 15.52
CA THR A 296 -28.50 -28.08 16.60
C THR A 296 -29.90 -28.50 16.12
N SER A 297 -30.29 -28.10 14.91
CA SER A 297 -31.57 -28.45 14.31
C SER A 297 -31.68 -29.96 14.06
N GLN A 298 -30.65 -30.58 13.48
CA GLN A 298 -30.58 -32.04 13.30
C GLN A 298 -30.72 -32.77 14.64
N THR A 299 -29.98 -32.35 15.67
CA THR A 299 -30.00 -32.98 16.99
C THR A 299 -31.39 -32.89 17.63
N ASN A 300 -32.04 -31.73 17.53
CA ASN A 300 -33.38 -31.53 18.07
C ASN A 300 -34.43 -32.39 17.34
N PHE A 301 -34.42 -32.42 16.00
CA PHE A 301 -35.35 -33.24 15.22
C PHE A 301 -35.14 -34.73 15.43
N LEU A 302 -33.90 -35.21 15.43
CA LEU A 302 -33.57 -36.61 15.70
C LEU A 302 -34.02 -37.04 17.10
N SER A 303 -33.90 -36.15 18.09
CA SER A 303 -34.37 -36.42 19.45
C SER A 303 -35.90 -36.61 19.51
N GLN A 304 -36.66 -35.78 18.79
CA GLN A 304 -38.12 -35.93 18.70
C GLN A 304 -38.53 -37.21 17.94
N LEU A 305 -37.85 -37.54 16.84
CA LEU A 305 -38.12 -38.76 16.07
C LEU A 305 -37.77 -40.03 16.88
N LYS A 306 -36.67 -40.02 17.64
CA LYS A 306 -36.32 -41.12 18.57
C LYS A 306 -37.38 -41.33 19.63
N LEU A 307 -37.96 -40.26 20.17
CA LEU A 307 -39.07 -40.35 21.13
C LEU A 307 -40.32 -41.02 20.52
N ARG A 308 -40.66 -40.70 19.26
CA ARG A 308 -41.77 -41.38 18.56
C ARG A 308 -41.48 -42.85 18.30
N ALA A 309 -40.25 -43.18 17.94
CA ALA A 309 -39.85 -44.57 17.73
C ALA A 309 -39.96 -45.41 19.01
N THR A 310 -39.60 -44.87 20.18
CA THR A 310 -39.75 -45.59 21.47
C THR A 310 -41.21 -45.74 21.90
N GLN A 311 -42.09 -44.83 21.46
CA GLN A 311 -43.55 -44.93 21.65
C GLN A 311 -44.21 -45.95 20.70
N GLY A 312 -43.47 -46.49 19.73
CA GLY A 312 -43.99 -47.42 18.71
C GLY A 312 -44.73 -46.73 17.56
N GLU A 313 -44.67 -45.40 17.49
CA GLU A 313 -45.31 -44.58 16.45
C GLU A 313 -44.47 -44.49 15.17
N LEU A 314 -43.18 -44.85 15.26
CA LEU A 314 -42.25 -44.88 14.13
C LEU A 314 -41.39 -46.15 14.21
N ALA A 315 -40.97 -46.70 13.06
CA ALA A 315 -40.08 -47.85 13.06
C ALA A 315 -38.72 -47.51 13.68
N SER A 316 -38.16 -48.42 14.48
CA SER A 316 -36.98 -48.15 15.33
C SER A 316 -35.71 -47.78 14.57
N HIS A 317 -35.59 -48.15 13.29
CA HIS A 317 -34.43 -47.85 12.45
C HIS A 317 -34.49 -46.48 11.75
N VAL A 318 -35.67 -45.84 11.72
CA VAL A 318 -35.89 -44.61 10.95
C VAL A 318 -35.02 -43.44 11.44
N PRO A 319 -34.90 -43.14 12.75
CA PRO A 319 -34.06 -42.04 13.19
C PRO A 319 -32.59 -42.19 12.80
N ASP A 320 -32.04 -43.41 12.86
CA ASP A 320 -30.64 -43.65 12.50
C ASP A 320 -30.41 -43.59 10.98
N THR A 321 -31.41 -44.00 10.21
CA THR A 321 -31.43 -43.86 8.74
C THR A 321 -31.41 -42.40 8.33
N LEU A 322 -32.31 -41.58 8.91
CA LEU A 322 -32.38 -40.14 8.66
C LEU A 322 -31.13 -39.42 9.15
N ALA A 323 -30.60 -39.76 10.34
CA ALA A 323 -29.36 -39.18 10.83
C ALA A 323 -28.19 -39.39 9.85
N SER A 324 -28.06 -40.62 9.33
CA SER A 324 -27.02 -40.95 8.36
C SER A 324 -27.21 -40.21 7.05
N ALA A 325 -28.45 -40.10 6.55
CA ALA A 325 -28.75 -39.39 5.31
C ALA A 325 -28.50 -37.87 5.43
N TRP A 326 -28.98 -37.24 6.50
CA TRP A 326 -28.81 -35.81 6.78
C TRP A 326 -27.33 -35.45 6.97
N GLN A 327 -26.56 -36.29 7.67
CA GLN A 327 -25.13 -36.06 7.85
C GLN A 327 -24.37 -36.16 6.51
N ARG A 328 -24.66 -37.18 5.68
CA ARG A 328 -24.02 -37.33 4.37
C ARG A 328 -24.32 -36.15 3.44
N ALA A 329 -25.55 -35.65 3.46
CA ALA A 329 -25.98 -34.56 2.58
C ALA A 329 -25.69 -33.16 3.14
N GLN A 330 -25.14 -33.05 4.37
CA GLN A 330 -25.03 -31.78 5.11
C GLN A 330 -26.33 -30.96 5.09
N TRP A 331 -27.46 -31.66 5.27
CA TRP A 331 -28.79 -31.10 5.05
C TRP A 331 -29.70 -31.40 6.24
N VAL A 332 -30.70 -30.53 6.45
CA VAL A 332 -31.76 -30.73 7.46
C VAL A 332 -33.09 -30.42 6.79
N PRO A 333 -34.12 -31.25 6.98
CA PRO A 333 -35.46 -30.91 6.51
C PRO A 333 -36.00 -29.66 7.22
N ASP A 334 -36.95 -28.99 6.57
CA ASP A 334 -37.65 -27.87 7.17
C ASP A 334 -38.46 -28.32 8.40
N ALA A 335 -38.56 -27.43 9.39
CA ALA A 335 -39.27 -27.73 10.64
C ALA A 335 -40.74 -28.14 10.41
N ALA A 336 -41.37 -27.61 9.35
CA ALA A 336 -42.74 -27.95 8.97
C ALA A 336 -42.86 -29.41 8.49
N ASP A 337 -41.89 -29.90 7.73
CA ASP A 337 -41.88 -31.28 7.23
C ASP A 337 -41.68 -32.27 8.36
N VAL A 338 -40.75 -31.97 9.27
CA VAL A 338 -40.55 -32.77 10.48
C VAL A 338 -41.83 -32.81 11.31
N LEU A 339 -42.50 -31.67 11.48
CA LEU A 339 -43.78 -31.62 12.21
C LEU A 339 -44.85 -32.48 11.54
N ASN A 340 -44.97 -32.43 10.22
CA ASN A 340 -45.92 -33.23 9.46
C ASN A 340 -45.71 -34.74 9.70
N VAL A 341 -44.45 -35.20 9.71
CA VAL A 341 -44.14 -36.60 10.05
C VAL A 341 -44.46 -36.90 11.51
N LEU A 342 -44.13 -36.00 12.44
CA LEU A 342 -44.37 -36.20 13.88
C LEU A 342 -45.85 -36.24 14.27
N VAL A 343 -46.75 -35.64 13.48
CA VAL A 343 -48.22 -35.73 13.68
C VAL A 343 -48.88 -36.80 12.81
N GLY A 344 -48.09 -37.54 12.01
CA GLY A 344 -48.57 -38.60 11.13
C GLY A 344 -49.29 -38.10 9.88
N SER A 345 -49.14 -36.83 9.49
CA SER A 345 -49.70 -36.28 8.26
C SER A 345 -48.82 -36.53 7.03
N SER A 346 -47.59 -37.02 7.20
CA SER A 346 -46.69 -37.39 6.11
C SER A 346 -45.83 -38.60 6.48
N ASP A 347 -45.37 -39.32 5.46
CA ASP A 347 -44.46 -40.45 5.63
C ASP A 347 -43.03 -39.97 5.92
N TRP A 348 -42.28 -40.70 6.75
CA TRP A 348 -40.92 -40.30 7.15
C TRP A 348 -39.94 -40.21 5.97
N SER A 349 -40.19 -40.92 4.86
CA SER A 349 -39.37 -40.83 3.65
C SER A 349 -39.35 -39.43 3.03
N THR A 350 -40.35 -38.59 3.33
CA THR A 350 -40.36 -37.17 2.93
C THR A 350 -39.26 -36.35 3.59
N LEU A 351 -38.64 -36.86 4.66
CA LEU A 351 -37.50 -36.25 5.33
C LEU A 351 -36.16 -36.73 4.77
N MET A 352 -36.13 -37.52 3.68
CA MET A 352 -34.88 -37.88 3.02
C MET A 352 -34.35 -36.68 2.21
N PRO A 353 -33.02 -36.50 2.10
CA PRO A 353 -32.45 -35.49 1.22
C PRO A 353 -32.96 -35.64 -0.21
N PRO A 354 -33.14 -34.54 -0.98
CA PRO A 354 -33.72 -34.58 -2.34
C PRO A 354 -32.98 -35.47 -3.35
N GLU A 355 -31.73 -35.84 -3.08
CA GLU A 355 -30.91 -36.71 -3.95
C GLU A 355 -31.01 -38.20 -3.58
N ASP A 356 -31.64 -38.56 -2.45
CA ASP A 356 -31.75 -39.93 -1.92
C ASP A 356 -33.18 -40.51 -2.04
N THR A 357 -34.13 -39.81 -2.68
CA THR A 357 -35.56 -40.21 -2.84
C THR A 357 -35.88 -40.98 -4.12
#